data_AF-A0A6A7FUF2-F1
#
_entry.id   AF-A0A6A7FUF2-F1
#
_cell.length_a   1.000
_cell.length_b   1.000
_cell.length_c   1.000
_cell.angle_alpha   90.00
_cell.angle_beta   90.00
_cell.angle_gamma   90.00
#
_symmetry.space_group_name_H-M   'P 1'
#
loop_
_entity.id
_entity.type
_entity.pdbx_description
1 polymer ?
#
loop_
_entity_poly.entity_id
_entity_poly.type
_entity_poly.pdbx_seq_one_letter_code
_entity_poly.pdbx_strand_id
1 'polypeptide(L)'
;LHFRESDPFYVNRAFWRSCSIMLGSVLESAFKDRFYLQLCSFPAPNVRTGSFIYDVDLGMDWQPTKDELRVLSSEMVRLSMRQLPFERLVVPMVVALDMFSDNMYKSSQIPSIADAEKSDSITLYRVGEFVDVSCGPLIANTRQLGRVTITACYPIPIGEASGKPPLLRIQGVALPEGILMNHYSYSILETRARKMNEGRLPDPLQMQGEAQ
;
A
#
# COMPACT_ATOMS: atom_id res chain seq x y z
N LEU A 1 -2.65 13.25 19.36
CA LEU A 1 -2.78 12.06 18.50
C LEU A 1 -1.63 11.10 18.78
N HIS A 2 -1.84 10.17 19.72
CA HIS A 2 -0.92 9.07 20.03
C HIS A 2 -1.68 7.75 20.21
N PHE A 3 -1.01 6.61 20.04
CA PHE A 3 -1.62 5.26 20.08
C PHE A 3 -2.24 4.82 21.42
N ARG A 4 -2.17 5.67 22.46
CA ARG A 4 -2.70 5.38 23.80
C ARG A 4 -3.95 6.22 24.14
N GLU A 5 -4.48 6.95 23.16
CA GLU A 5 -5.75 7.65 23.30
C GLU A 5 -6.89 6.64 23.43
N SER A 6 -7.99 7.05 24.09
CA SER A 6 -9.17 6.19 24.29
C SER A 6 -9.85 5.79 22.98
N ASP A 7 -9.77 6.66 21.97
CA ASP A 7 -10.22 6.37 20.61
C ASP A 7 -9.09 6.66 19.59
N PRO A 8 -8.21 5.68 19.32
CA PRO A 8 -7.09 5.86 18.41
C PRO A 8 -7.50 5.68 16.93
N PHE A 9 -8.77 5.89 16.56
CA PHE A 9 -9.30 5.66 15.22
C PHE A 9 -8.46 6.31 14.10
N TYR A 10 -8.19 7.61 14.21
CA TYR A 10 -7.42 8.34 13.20
C TYR A 10 -5.96 7.90 13.14
N VAL A 11 -5.37 7.61 14.30
CA VAL A 11 -3.97 7.15 14.41
C VAL A 11 -3.81 5.76 13.77
N ASN A 12 -4.74 4.85 14.00
CA ASN A 12 -4.72 3.52 13.43
C ASN A 12 -4.86 3.55 11.90
N ARG A 13 -5.75 4.41 11.38
CA ARG A 13 -5.89 4.61 9.93
C ARG A 13 -4.61 5.18 9.31
N ALA A 14 -3.99 6.18 9.95
CA ALA A 14 -2.72 6.73 9.50
C ALA A 14 -1.61 5.67 9.49
N PHE A 15 -1.52 4.86 10.56
CA PHE A 15 -0.56 3.77 10.66
C PHE A 15 -0.72 2.73 9.55
N TRP A 16 -1.94 2.24 9.30
CA TRP A 16 -2.17 1.22 8.28
C TRP A 16 -1.96 1.73 6.87
N ARG A 17 -2.34 2.99 6.60
CA ARG A 17 -2.03 3.65 5.34
C ARG A 17 -0.52 3.76 5.11
N SER A 18 0.23 4.07 6.16
CA SER A 18 1.69 4.15 6.10
C SER A 18 2.30 2.77 5.85
N CYS A 19 1.76 1.72 6.47
CA CYS A 19 2.18 0.33 6.21
C CYS A 19 1.96 -0.08 4.75
N SER A 20 0.83 0.32 4.15
CA SER A 20 0.58 0.12 2.72
C SER A 20 1.63 0.82 1.86
N ILE A 21 1.93 2.10 2.10
CA ILE A 21 2.95 2.85 1.33
C ILE A 21 4.33 2.23 1.49
N MET A 22 4.70 1.82 2.71
CA MET A 22 5.96 1.10 2.95
C MET A 22 6.03 -0.22 2.18
N LEU A 23 4.91 -0.95 2.10
CA LEU A 23 4.81 -2.16 1.29
C LEU A 23 5.00 -1.85 -0.21
N GLY A 24 4.39 -0.78 -0.72
CA GLY A 24 4.62 -0.30 -2.09
C GLY A 24 6.11 -0.03 -2.37
N SER A 25 6.81 0.64 -1.45
CA SER A 25 8.25 0.90 -1.55
C SER A 25 9.09 -0.38 -1.56
N VAL A 26 8.76 -1.35 -0.70
CA VAL A 26 9.45 -2.64 -0.63
C VAL A 26 9.22 -3.45 -1.90
N LEU A 27 7.99 -3.47 -2.42
CA LEU A 27 7.67 -4.16 -3.67
C LEU A 27 8.41 -3.51 -4.84
N GLU A 28 8.40 -2.18 -4.95
CA GLU A 28 9.18 -1.50 -5.98
C GLU A 28 10.65 -1.88 -5.90
N SER A 29 11.27 -1.79 -4.72
CA SER A 29 12.67 -2.16 -4.54
C SER A 29 12.97 -3.65 -4.78
N ALA A 30 12.04 -4.56 -4.50
CA ALA A 30 12.24 -6.00 -4.66
C ALA A 30 12.18 -6.43 -6.13
N PHE A 31 11.35 -5.75 -6.94
CA PHE A 31 11.12 -6.10 -8.34
C PHE A 31 11.81 -5.17 -9.35
N LYS A 32 12.37 -4.02 -8.91
CA LYS A 32 12.82 -2.85 -9.72
C LYS A 32 13.65 -3.13 -10.97
N ASP A 33 14.32 -4.27 -11.05
CA ASP A 33 15.28 -4.57 -12.14
C ASP A 33 15.01 -5.90 -12.86
N ARG A 34 14.00 -6.65 -12.43
CA ARG A 34 13.81 -8.05 -12.86
C ARG A 34 12.48 -8.32 -13.52
N PHE A 35 11.46 -7.55 -13.15
CA PHE A 35 10.09 -7.80 -13.57
C PHE A 35 9.38 -6.49 -13.85
N TYR A 36 8.38 -6.56 -14.72
CA TYR A 36 7.39 -5.51 -14.84
C TYR A 36 6.64 -5.38 -13.51
N LEU A 37 6.52 -4.15 -13.00
CA LEU A 37 5.75 -3.84 -11.80
C LEU A 37 5.03 -2.51 -12.01
N GLN A 38 3.71 -2.53 -11.85
CA GLN A 38 2.93 -1.30 -11.73
C GLN A 38 2.17 -1.28 -10.40
N LEU A 39 2.40 -0.21 -9.64
CA LEU A 39 1.76 0.00 -8.34
C LEU A 39 0.37 0.59 -8.53
N CYS A 40 -0.67 -0.06 -7.98
CA CYS A 40 -2.06 0.29 -8.29
C CYS A 40 -2.85 0.87 -7.11
N SER A 41 -2.55 0.45 -5.87
CA SER A 41 -3.54 0.54 -4.78
C SER A 41 -3.71 1.93 -4.16
N PHE A 42 -4.98 2.35 -4.00
CA PHE A 42 -5.36 3.33 -2.98
C PHE A 42 -6.74 3.08 -2.27
N PRO A 43 -7.05 1.86 -1.79
CA PRO A 43 -8.21 1.63 -0.94
C PRO A 43 -8.01 2.24 0.46
N ALA A 44 -9.05 2.85 1.02
CA ALA A 44 -8.99 3.41 2.37
C ALA A 44 -8.75 2.28 3.41
N PRO A 45 -7.84 2.50 4.39
CA PRO A 45 -7.53 1.47 5.38
C PRO A 45 -8.75 1.18 6.27
N ASN A 46 -9.08 -0.10 6.41
CA ASN A 46 -10.10 -0.57 7.34
C ASN A 46 -9.46 -1.52 8.38
N VAL A 47 -9.19 -1.00 9.57
CA VAL A 47 -8.49 -1.74 10.64
C VAL A 47 -9.24 -3.02 11.06
N ARG A 48 -10.57 -3.06 10.90
CA ARG A 48 -11.39 -4.24 11.27
C ARG A 48 -11.13 -5.45 10.37
N THR A 49 -10.57 -5.26 9.18
CA THR A 49 -10.29 -6.38 8.26
C THR A 49 -9.15 -7.26 8.77
N GLY A 50 -8.30 -6.74 9.66
CA GLY A 50 -7.17 -7.47 10.23
C GLY A 50 -5.89 -7.42 9.39
N SER A 51 -5.87 -6.74 8.24
CA SER A 51 -4.66 -6.57 7.42
C SER A 51 -4.64 -5.26 6.62
N PHE A 52 -3.45 -4.69 6.43
CA PHE A 52 -3.22 -3.66 5.41
C PHE A 52 -2.95 -4.32 4.06
N ILE A 53 -3.20 -3.61 2.97
CA ILE A 53 -3.09 -4.13 1.60
C ILE A 53 -2.35 -3.18 0.68
N TYR A 54 -1.75 -3.75 -0.36
CA TYR A 54 -1.27 -3.03 -1.53
C TYR A 54 -1.47 -3.90 -2.77
N ASP A 55 -2.17 -3.36 -3.75
CA ASP A 55 -2.47 -3.99 -5.03
C ASP A 55 -1.39 -3.61 -6.06
N VAL A 56 -0.88 -4.60 -6.77
CA VAL A 56 0.15 -4.46 -7.81
C VAL A 56 -0.20 -5.25 -9.05
N ASP A 57 0.27 -4.78 -10.20
CA ASP A 57 0.29 -5.54 -11.44
C ASP A 57 1.71 -6.02 -11.71
N LEU A 58 1.89 -7.34 -11.86
CA LEU A 58 3.17 -7.94 -12.23
C LEU A 58 3.19 -8.44 -13.68
N GLY A 59 2.09 -8.31 -14.43
CA GLY A 59 1.95 -8.86 -15.77
C GLY A 59 2.04 -10.39 -15.83
N MET A 60 2.02 -11.07 -14.68
CA MET A 60 2.17 -12.52 -14.57
C MET A 60 1.41 -13.07 -13.36
N ASP A 61 1.02 -14.35 -13.46
CA ASP A 61 0.42 -15.10 -12.35
C ASP A 61 1.49 -15.50 -11.33
N TRP A 62 1.80 -14.60 -10.40
CA TRP A 62 2.73 -14.86 -9.31
C TRP A 62 2.00 -15.34 -8.06
N GLN A 63 2.35 -16.54 -7.60
CA GLN A 63 1.91 -17.08 -6.31
C GLN A 63 3.11 -17.20 -5.37
N PRO A 64 3.31 -16.26 -4.44
CA PRO A 64 4.46 -16.28 -3.56
C PRO A 64 4.44 -17.49 -2.62
N THR A 65 5.60 -18.11 -2.49
CA THR A 65 5.92 -19.06 -1.44
C THR A 65 6.00 -18.37 -0.07
N LYS A 66 5.92 -19.17 0.99
CA LYS A 66 6.07 -18.64 2.37
C LYS A 66 7.43 -17.97 2.60
N ASP A 67 8.48 -18.42 1.92
CA ASP A 67 9.81 -17.86 2.07
C ASP A 67 9.94 -16.51 1.36
N GLU A 68 9.34 -16.34 0.18
CA GLU A 68 9.26 -15.04 -0.49
C GLU A 68 8.48 -14.01 0.35
N LEU A 69 7.36 -14.40 0.97
CA LEU A 69 6.63 -13.52 1.89
C LEU A 69 7.45 -13.14 3.14
N ARG A 70 8.29 -14.06 3.65
CA ARG A 70 9.21 -13.77 4.75
C ARG A 70 10.30 -12.79 4.32
N VAL A 71 10.82 -12.92 3.10
CA VAL A 71 11.78 -11.96 2.54
C VAL A 71 11.16 -10.57 2.47
N LEU A 72 9.96 -10.43 1.92
CA LEU A 72 9.23 -9.15 1.91
C LEU A 72 9.01 -8.58 3.32
N SER A 73 8.70 -9.45 4.29
CA SER A 73 8.56 -9.05 5.69
C SER A 73 9.88 -8.53 6.27
N SER A 74 11.00 -9.19 5.97
CA SER A 74 12.33 -8.76 6.42
C SER A 74 12.75 -7.44 5.78
N GLU A 75 12.38 -7.20 4.52
CA GLU A 75 12.62 -5.93 3.83
C GLU A 75 11.81 -4.78 4.44
N MET A 76 10.57 -5.03 4.86
CA MET A 76 9.77 -4.05 5.63
C MET A 76 10.42 -3.69 6.97
N VAL A 77 10.98 -4.68 7.67
CA VAL A 77 11.75 -4.44 8.91
C VAL A 77 13.04 -3.65 8.59
N ARG A 78 13.74 -3.99 7.50
CA ARG A 78 14.93 -3.24 7.08
C ARG A 78 14.60 -1.78 6.77
N LEU A 79 13.46 -1.52 6.13
CA LEU A 79 12.97 -0.17 5.84
C LEU A 79 12.63 0.62 7.11
N SER A 80 12.07 -0.02 8.15
CA SER A 80 11.82 0.67 9.43
C SER A 80 13.11 1.05 10.15
N MET A 81 14.14 0.19 10.08
CA MET A 81 15.45 0.45 10.68
C MET A 81 16.22 1.60 10.03
N ARG A 82 15.86 2.00 8.80
CA ARG A 82 16.43 3.19 8.13
C ARG A 82 15.91 4.51 8.72
N GLN A 83 14.83 4.49 9.51
CA GLN A 83 14.27 5.65 10.22
C GLN A 83 13.99 6.85 9.29
N LEU A 84 13.38 6.60 8.14
CA LEU A 84 13.12 7.61 7.12
C LEU A 84 11.88 8.44 7.49
N PRO A 85 11.92 9.77 7.33
CA PRO A 85 10.73 10.60 7.49
C PRO A 85 9.75 10.38 6.33
N PHE A 86 8.45 10.50 6.62
CA PHE A 86 7.42 10.65 5.58
C PHE A 86 7.24 12.14 5.29
N GLU A 87 7.70 12.57 4.11
CA GLU A 87 7.61 13.96 3.69
C GLU A 87 6.32 14.17 2.89
N ARG A 88 5.46 15.06 3.37
CA ARG A 88 4.23 15.45 2.67
C ARG A 88 4.55 16.51 1.63
N LEU A 89 4.22 16.24 0.38
CA LEU A 89 4.37 17.16 -0.75
C LEU A 89 2.98 17.47 -1.29
N VAL A 90 2.69 18.75 -1.54
CA VAL A 90 1.45 19.18 -2.20
C VAL A 90 1.85 19.76 -3.54
N VAL A 91 1.47 19.09 -4.62
CA VAL A 91 1.86 19.46 -5.99
C VAL A 91 0.63 19.71 -6.84
N PRO A 92 0.71 20.56 -7.88
CA PRO A 92 -0.37 20.69 -8.85
C PRO A 92 -0.67 19.35 -9.53
N MET A 93 -1.94 19.12 -9.91
CA MET A 93 -2.35 17.89 -10.60
C MET A 93 -1.49 17.57 -11.83
N VAL A 94 -1.16 18.59 -12.63
CA VAL A 94 -0.32 18.45 -13.84
C VAL A 94 1.06 17.88 -13.51
N VAL A 95 1.67 18.32 -12.42
CA VAL A 95 2.98 17.81 -11.97
C VAL A 95 2.86 16.38 -11.47
N ALA A 96 1.80 16.05 -10.75
CA ALA A 96 1.55 14.67 -10.32
C ALA A 96 1.37 13.72 -11.53
N LEU A 97 0.63 14.15 -12.56
CA LEU A 97 0.46 13.38 -13.79
C LEU A 97 1.78 13.14 -14.52
N ASP A 98 2.65 14.14 -14.59
CA ASP A 98 3.98 14.01 -15.18
C ASP A 98 4.86 13.04 -14.38
N MET A 99 4.86 13.14 -13.04
CA MET A 99 5.60 12.25 -12.14
C MET A 99 5.17 10.78 -12.23
N PHE A 100 3.89 10.51 -12.52
CA PHE A 100 3.33 9.16 -12.62
C PHE A 100 2.97 8.77 -14.07
N SER A 101 3.57 9.43 -15.06
CA SER A 101 3.33 9.17 -16.49
C SER A 101 3.64 7.73 -16.89
N ASP A 102 4.67 7.13 -16.29
CA ASP A 102 5.05 5.72 -16.50
C ASP A 102 4.09 4.72 -15.83
N ASN A 103 3.16 5.18 -14.98
CA ASN A 103 2.21 4.33 -14.27
C ASN A 103 0.77 4.62 -14.66
N MET A 104 0.26 3.79 -15.58
CA MET A 104 -1.09 3.89 -16.12
C MET A 104 -2.21 3.87 -15.07
N TYR A 105 -1.99 3.19 -13.93
CA TYR A 105 -2.98 3.08 -12.88
C TYR A 105 -3.05 4.34 -12.03
N LYS A 106 -1.90 4.92 -11.70
CA LYS A 106 -1.85 6.17 -10.93
C LYS A 106 -2.28 7.35 -11.78
N SER A 107 -1.88 7.41 -13.05
CA SER A 107 -2.28 8.48 -13.96
C SER A 107 -3.80 8.55 -14.16
N SER A 108 -4.50 7.39 -14.21
CA SER A 108 -5.96 7.37 -14.30
C SER A 108 -6.67 7.71 -12.98
N GLN A 109 -6.04 7.39 -11.83
CA GLN A 109 -6.60 7.67 -10.51
C GLN A 109 -6.44 9.13 -10.07
N ILE A 110 -5.35 9.81 -10.47
CA ILE A 110 -5.03 11.18 -10.05
C ILE A 110 -6.18 12.17 -10.31
N PRO A 111 -6.79 12.23 -11.51
CA PRO A 111 -7.92 13.12 -11.76
C PRO A 111 -9.13 12.83 -10.88
N SER A 112 -9.43 11.54 -10.66
CA SER A 112 -10.54 11.12 -9.79
C SER A 112 -10.31 11.53 -8.33
N ILE A 113 -9.05 11.56 -7.88
CA ILE A 113 -8.68 12.02 -6.54
C ILE A 113 -8.83 13.54 -6.43
N ALA A 114 -8.36 14.30 -7.42
CA ALA A 114 -8.50 15.76 -7.48
C ALA A 114 -9.99 16.19 -7.37
N ASP A 115 -10.85 15.52 -8.16
CA ASP A 115 -12.30 15.77 -8.16
C ASP A 115 -12.95 15.47 -6.80
N ALA A 116 -12.55 14.35 -6.18
CA ALA A 116 -13.07 13.97 -4.87
C ALA A 116 -12.67 14.95 -3.75
N GLU A 117 -11.45 15.49 -3.81
CA GLU A 117 -10.95 16.49 -2.85
C GLU A 117 -11.39 17.92 -3.21
N LYS A 118 -12.01 18.13 -4.38
CA LYS A 118 -12.38 19.44 -4.93
C LYS A 118 -11.20 20.41 -4.92
N SER A 119 -10.01 19.91 -5.25
CA SER A 119 -8.75 20.65 -5.22
C SER A 119 -7.96 20.36 -6.50
N ASP A 120 -7.31 21.38 -7.05
CA ASP A 120 -6.39 21.25 -8.19
C ASP A 120 -4.97 20.79 -7.77
N SER A 121 -4.82 20.42 -6.51
CA SER A 121 -3.57 19.93 -5.93
C SER A 121 -3.72 18.51 -5.43
N ILE A 122 -2.66 17.72 -5.61
CA ILE A 122 -2.57 16.34 -5.18
C ILE A 122 -1.56 16.24 -4.05
N THR A 123 -1.91 15.48 -3.01
CA THR A 123 -1.01 15.17 -1.92
C THR A 123 -0.20 13.93 -2.26
N LEU A 124 1.13 14.09 -2.31
CA LEU A 124 2.11 13.02 -2.42
C LEU A 124 2.84 12.84 -1.10
N TYR A 125 3.34 11.63 -0.87
CA TYR A 125 4.23 11.34 0.24
C TYR A 125 5.51 10.70 -0.27
N ARG A 126 6.64 11.24 0.18
CA ARG A 126 7.97 10.73 -0.10
C ARG A 126 8.53 10.00 1.12
N VAL A 127 9.15 8.84 0.89
CA VAL A 127 9.85 8.03 1.88
C VAL A 127 11.19 7.60 1.28
N GLY A 128 12.25 8.34 1.62
CA GLY A 128 13.56 8.15 0.97
C GLY A 128 13.45 8.42 -0.53
N GLU A 129 13.67 7.41 -1.36
CA GLU A 129 13.61 7.53 -2.82
C GLU A 129 12.22 7.17 -3.40
N PHE A 130 11.31 6.67 -2.57
CA PHE A 130 9.98 6.26 -2.99
C PHE A 130 8.98 7.40 -2.87
N VAL A 131 8.11 7.59 -3.87
CA VAL A 131 7.03 8.60 -3.84
C VAL A 131 5.71 7.94 -4.22
N ASP A 132 4.66 8.21 -3.44
CA ASP A 132 3.33 7.68 -3.69
C ASP A 132 2.22 8.70 -3.43
N VAL A 133 1.09 8.53 -4.12
CA VAL A 133 -0.12 9.35 -3.98
C VAL A 133 -0.88 8.89 -2.74
N SER A 134 -1.35 9.83 -1.91
CA SER A 134 -2.15 9.46 -0.75
C SER A 134 -2.99 10.61 -0.18
N CYS A 135 -4.23 10.35 0.20
CA CYS A 135 -5.06 11.36 0.90
C CYS A 135 -4.56 11.65 2.34
N GLY A 136 -3.73 10.78 2.92
CA GLY A 136 -3.20 10.97 4.28
C GLY A 136 -4.26 11.05 5.39
N PRO A 137 -3.85 11.39 6.64
CA PRO A 137 -2.47 11.55 7.09
C PRO A 137 -1.71 10.21 7.18
N LEU A 138 -0.38 10.29 7.30
CA LEU A 138 0.55 9.17 7.54
C LEU A 138 1.24 9.31 8.90
N ILE A 139 2.01 8.30 9.30
CA ILE A 139 2.95 8.38 10.41
C ILE A 139 4.12 9.30 10.03
N ALA A 140 4.84 9.82 11.03
CA ALA A 140 5.92 10.76 10.80
C ALA A 140 7.21 10.08 10.30
N ASN A 141 7.48 8.86 10.76
CA ASN A 141 8.73 8.16 10.47
C ASN A 141 8.54 6.64 10.35
N THR A 142 9.30 5.99 9.46
CA THR A 142 9.26 4.53 9.26
C THR A 142 9.64 3.74 10.51
N ARG A 143 10.43 4.32 11.43
CA ARG A 143 10.78 3.73 12.73
C ARG A 143 9.54 3.37 13.57
N GLN A 144 8.44 4.09 13.40
CA GLN A 144 7.21 3.83 14.16
C GLN A 144 6.58 2.46 13.80
N LEU A 145 7.04 1.80 12.74
CA LEU A 145 6.74 0.41 12.43
C LEU A 145 7.51 -0.52 13.38
N GLY A 146 6.79 -1.20 14.26
CA GLY A 146 7.36 -2.13 15.24
C GLY A 146 7.52 -3.55 14.68
N ARG A 147 6.43 -4.32 14.72
CA ARG A 147 6.41 -5.70 14.21
C ARG A 147 5.57 -5.74 12.94
N VAL A 148 6.04 -6.45 11.91
CA VAL A 148 5.36 -6.57 10.62
C VAL A 148 5.53 -7.97 10.05
N THR A 149 4.48 -8.49 9.43
CA THR A 149 4.49 -9.74 8.66
C THR A 149 3.61 -9.57 7.43
N ILE A 150 4.15 -9.88 6.25
CA ILE A 150 3.37 -10.07 5.03
C ILE A 150 2.81 -11.49 5.03
N THR A 151 1.50 -11.62 4.93
CA THR A 151 0.79 -12.85 5.31
C THR A 151 0.25 -13.61 4.12
N ALA A 152 -0.20 -12.92 3.07
CA ALA A 152 -0.81 -13.54 1.90
C ALA A 152 -0.73 -12.63 0.67
N CYS A 153 -0.90 -13.24 -0.50
CA CYS A 153 -1.10 -12.60 -1.78
C CYS A 153 -2.32 -13.24 -2.45
N TYR A 154 -3.22 -12.42 -3.01
CA TYR A 154 -4.44 -12.87 -3.65
C TYR A 154 -4.59 -12.27 -5.04
N PRO A 155 -4.92 -13.05 -6.07
CA PRO A 155 -5.34 -12.48 -7.34
C PRO A 155 -6.69 -11.78 -7.18
N ILE A 156 -6.82 -10.57 -7.73
CA ILE A 156 -8.06 -9.82 -7.81
C ILE A 156 -8.39 -9.53 -9.28
N PRO A 157 -9.66 -9.69 -9.70
CA PRO A 157 -10.04 -9.56 -11.10
C PRO A 157 -9.99 -8.09 -11.56
N ILE A 158 -9.49 -7.86 -12.78
CA ILE A 158 -9.50 -6.54 -13.45
C ILE A 158 -10.61 -6.53 -14.51
N GLY A 159 -11.87 -6.56 -14.09
CA GLY A 159 -13.02 -6.55 -15.01
C GLY A 159 -13.08 -7.76 -15.96
N GLU A 160 -14.23 -8.42 -16.05
CA GLU A 160 -14.38 -9.68 -16.79
C GLU A 160 -14.08 -9.59 -18.31
N ALA A 161 -13.98 -8.38 -18.88
CA ALA A 161 -13.84 -8.15 -20.32
C ALA A 161 -12.41 -7.82 -20.81
N SER A 162 -11.42 -7.68 -19.92
CA SER A 162 -10.12 -7.09 -20.31
C SER A 162 -9.11 -8.08 -20.92
N GLY A 163 -9.25 -9.39 -20.67
CA GLY A 163 -8.25 -10.40 -21.08
C GLY A 163 -6.86 -10.21 -20.46
N LYS A 164 -6.71 -9.27 -19.52
CA LYS A 164 -5.45 -8.95 -18.82
C LYS A 164 -5.25 -9.90 -17.62
N PRO A 165 -3.99 -10.16 -17.22
CA PRO A 165 -3.72 -10.89 -15.98
C PRO A 165 -4.34 -10.17 -14.76
N PRO A 166 -4.72 -10.90 -13.71
CA PRO A 166 -5.29 -10.31 -12.51
C PRO A 166 -4.27 -9.44 -11.76
N LEU A 167 -4.72 -8.41 -11.04
CA LEU A 167 -3.85 -7.72 -10.08
C LEU A 167 -3.60 -8.64 -8.90
N LEU A 168 -2.52 -8.38 -8.20
CA LEU A 168 -2.13 -9.11 -7.01
C LEU A 168 -2.28 -8.21 -5.80
N ARG A 169 -3.21 -8.59 -4.91
CA ARG A 169 -3.42 -7.96 -3.61
C ARG A 169 -2.49 -8.59 -2.60
N ILE A 170 -1.43 -7.88 -2.25
CA ILE A 170 -0.49 -8.29 -1.22
C ILE A 170 -0.95 -7.70 0.10
N GLN A 171 -1.01 -8.52 1.14
CA GLN A 171 -1.54 -8.12 2.44
C GLN A 171 -0.62 -8.52 3.59
N GLY A 172 -0.65 -7.71 4.64
CA GLY A 172 0.16 -7.92 5.83
C GLY A 172 -0.50 -7.40 7.09
N VAL A 173 0.11 -7.71 8.23
CA VAL A 173 -0.27 -7.20 9.54
C VAL A 173 0.93 -6.54 10.17
N ALA A 174 0.68 -5.42 10.86
CA ALA A 174 1.72 -4.68 11.54
C ALA A 174 1.22 -4.11 12.87
N LEU A 175 2.18 -3.90 13.77
CA LEU A 175 2.00 -3.21 15.04
C LEU A 175 2.97 -2.02 15.14
N PRO A 176 2.54 -0.89 15.72
CA PRO A 176 3.43 0.21 16.05
C PRO A 176 4.53 -0.21 17.04
N GLU A 177 5.70 0.42 16.99
CA GLU A 177 6.85 0.15 17.87
C GLU A 177 6.48 0.16 19.37
N GLY A 178 5.57 1.07 19.78
CA GLY A 178 5.13 1.19 21.17
C GLY A 178 4.12 0.13 21.64
N ILE A 179 3.64 -0.76 20.76
CA ILE A 179 2.68 -1.82 21.10
C ILE A 179 3.42 -3.16 21.09
N LEU A 180 3.76 -3.62 22.29
CA LEU A 180 4.41 -4.91 22.49
C LEU A 180 3.36 -6.01 22.59
N MET A 181 3.59 -7.10 21.85
CA MET A 181 2.73 -8.27 21.88
C MET A 181 3.56 -9.55 21.85
N ASN A 182 3.18 -10.53 22.67
CA ASN A 182 3.87 -11.81 22.73
C ASN A 182 3.74 -12.58 21.40
N HIS A 183 4.58 -13.59 21.21
CA HIS A 183 4.62 -14.38 19.99
C HIS A 183 3.29 -15.07 19.66
N TYR A 184 2.63 -15.67 20.66
CA TYR A 184 1.38 -16.41 20.46
C TYR A 184 0.23 -15.49 20.02
N SER A 185 0.01 -14.38 20.73
CA SER A 185 -1.02 -13.40 20.37
C SER A 185 -0.78 -12.78 18.99
N TYR A 186 0.48 -12.54 18.62
CA TYR A 186 0.82 -12.11 17.26
C TYR A 186 0.52 -13.18 16.20
N SER A 187 0.77 -14.46 16.49
CA SER A 187 0.43 -15.54 15.57
C SER A 187 -1.07 -15.66 15.28
N ILE A 188 -1.93 -15.27 16.24
CA ILE A 188 -3.38 -15.18 16.04
C ILE A 188 -3.71 -14.07 15.04
N LEU A 189 -3.07 -12.90 15.15
CA LEU A 189 -3.23 -11.82 14.19
C LEU A 189 -2.73 -12.21 12.80
N GLU A 190 -1.56 -12.87 12.71
CA GLU A 190 -1.04 -13.39 11.43
C GLU A 190 -2.04 -14.35 10.79
N THR A 191 -2.63 -15.24 11.58
CA THR A 191 -3.63 -16.19 11.08
C THR A 191 -4.88 -15.47 10.57
N ARG A 192 -5.39 -14.47 11.30
CA ARG A 192 -6.54 -13.67 10.85
C ARG A 192 -6.21 -12.86 9.59
N ALA A 193 -5.01 -12.32 9.50
CA ALA A 193 -4.50 -11.54 8.40
C ALA A 193 -4.17 -12.38 7.16
N ARG A 194 -4.26 -13.72 7.21
CA ARG A 194 -4.24 -14.55 6.01
C ARG A 194 -5.56 -14.51 5.27
N LYS A 195 -6.71 -14.34 5.94
CA LYS A 195 -8.01 -14.24 5.26
C LYS A 195 -8.00 -13.03 4.31
N MET A 196 -8.44 -13.23 3.06
CA MET A 196 -8.46 -12.17 2.04
C MET A 196 -9.16 -10.92 2.55
N ASN A 197 -8.52 -9.77 2.35
CA ASN A 197 -9.10 -8.48 2.67
C ASN A 197 -10.02 -8.02 1.54
N GLU A 198 -11.31 -7.87 1.88
CA GLU A 198 -12.40 -7.42 1.00
C GLU A 198 -12.43 -5.89 0.82
N GLY A 199 -11.30 -5.21 1.00
CA GLY A 199 -11.15 -3.79 0.71
C GLY A 199 -11.57 -3.47 -0.73
N ARG A 200 -11.94 -2.21 -0.97
CA ARG A 200 -12.44 -1.73 -2.27
C ARG A 200 -11.57 -2.28 -3.41
N LEU A 201 -12.20 -2.90 -4.39
CA LEU A 201 -11.52 -3.35 -5.61
C LEU A 201 -11.28 -2.14 -6.53
N PRO A 202 -10.18 -2.12 -7.29
CA PRO A 202 -9.96 -1.11 -8.32
C PRO A 202 -11.15 -1.07 -9.29
N ASP A 203 -11.58 0.14 -9.67
CA ASP A 203 -12.72 0.30 -10.57
C ASP A 203 -12.32 -0.11 -12.00
N PRO A 204 -12.95 -1.12 -12.61
CA PRO A 204 -12.62 -1.57 -13.96
C PRO A 204 -12.69 -0.44 -15.01
N LEU A 205 -13.56 0.56 -14.81
CA LEU A 205 -13.77 1.67 -15.73
C LEU A 205 -12.60 2.67 -15.72
N GLN A 206 -11.93 2.83 -14.57
CA GLN A 206 -10.72 3.66 -14.45
C GLN A 206 -9.48 2.98 -15.07
N MET A 207 -9.56 1.68 -15.38
CA MET A 207 -8.48 0.88 -15.97
C MET A 207 -8.59 0.76 -17.50
N GLN A 208 -9.62 1.35 -18.13
CA GLN A 208 -9.89 1.30 -19.58
C GLN A 208 -9.23 2.46 -20.36
N GLY A 209 -8.15 3.04 -19.84
CA GLY A 209 -7.32 3.98 -20.61
C GLY A 209 -6.72 3.28 -21.83
N GLU A 210 -7.23 3.66 -23.00
CA GLU A 210 -6.75 3.37 -24.36
C GLU A 210 -7.03 1.96 -24.93
N ALA A 211 -8.22 1.82 -25.51
CA ALA A 211 -8.41 1.10 -26.76
C ALA A 211 -9.09 2.05 -27.76
N GLN A 212 -8.31 2.98 -28.32
CA GLN A 212 -8.63 3.69 -29.56
C GLN A 212 -7.36 3.80 -30.41
#